data_AF-A0A174V2A6-F1
#
_entry.id   AF-A0A174V2A6-F1
#
_cell.length_a   1.000
_cell.length_b   1.000
_cell.length_c   1.000
_cell.angle_alpha   90.00
_cell.angle_beta   90.00
_cell.angle_gamma   90.00
#
_symmetry.space_group_name_H-M   'P 1'
#
loop_
_entity.id
_entity.type
_entity.pdbx_description
1 polymer ?
#
loop_
_entity_poly.entity_id
_entity_poly.type
_entity_poly.pdbx_seq_one_letter_code
_entity_poly.pdbx_strand_id
1 'polypeptide(L)'
;MEVPDYLARFDVCLNLLRRSEQGNDVVPCRIYEYLSSGKPVVSMLFPEQVEHFPDVVYGAHSPEEFAALCRRALAETGDWAKNRRREHGAAAAWSARADEVTRILGTTGLY
;
A
#
# COMPACT_ATOMS: atom_id res chain seq x y z
N MET A 1 1.35 -10.06 21.37
CA MET A 1 2.08 -9.49 20.21
C MET A 1 1.04 -8.92 19.28
N GLU A 2 1.09 -7.62 19.05
CA GLU A 2 0.15 -6.93 18.17
C GLU A 2 0.71 -6.85 16.75
N VAL A 3 -0.16 -6.58 15.77
CA VAL A 3 0.20 -6.47 14.34
C VAL A 3 1.40 -5.54 14.07
N PRO A 4 1.55 -4.38 14.73
CA PRO A 4 2.70 -3.50 14.53
C PRO A 4 4.05 -4.15 14.86
N ASP A 5 4.12 -5.00 15.90
CA ASP A 5 5.36 -5.67 16.31
C ASP A 5 5.88 -6.63 15.24
N TYR A 6 4.97 -7.30 14.53
CA TYR A 6 5.33 -8.17 13.42
C TYR A 6 5.83 -7.37 12.22
N LEU A 7 5.08 -6.33 11.83
CA LEU A 7 5.46 -5.46 10.72
C LEU A 7 6.82 -4.81 10.96
N ALA A 8 7.12 -4.41 12.20
CA ALA A 8 8.41 -3.83 12.59
C ALA A 8 9.62 -4.75 12.33
N ARG A 9 9.42 -6.07 12.19
CA ARG A 9 10.50 -7.05 11.93
C ARG A 9 10.72 -7.39 10.45
N PHE A 10 9.82 -7.00 9.55
CA PHE A 10 9.96 -7.33 8.12
C PHE A 10 11.01 -6.46 7.43
N ASP A 11 11.83 -7.02 6.56
CA ASP A 11 12.68 -6.20 5.69
C ASP A 11 11.92 -5.69 4.47
N VAL A 12 10.99 -6.51 3.97
CA VAL A 12 10.12 -6.22 2.83
C VAL A 12 8.72 -6.76 3.08
N CYS A 13 7.70 -5.96 2.78
CA CYS A 13 6.31 -6.36 2.84
C CYS A 13 5.85 -6.91 1.48
N LEU A 14 5.28 -8.12 1.46
CA LEU A 14 4.84 -8.77 0.23
C LEU A 14 3.31 -8.75 0.11
N ASN A 15 2.83 -8.44 -1.09
CA ASN A 15 1.45 -8.60 -1.50
C ASN A 15 1.36 -9.57 -2.69
N LEU A 16 0.61 -10.65 -2.52
CA LEU A 16 0.49 -11.73 -3.52
C LEU A 16 -0.95 -11.81 -4.01
N LEU A 17 -1.12 -12.30 -5.24
CA LEU A 17 -2.43 -12.48 -5.85
C LEU A 17 -3.29 -13.44 -5.01
N ARG A 18 -4.54 -13.05 -4.80
CA ARG A 18 -5.58 -13.91 -4.22
C ARG A 18 -6.73 -13.96 -5.20
N ARG A 19 -7.23 -15.17 -5.47
CA ARG A 19 -8.36 -15.37 -6.40
C ARG A 19 -9.61 -14.57 -5.99
N SER A 20 -9.83 -14.35 -4.70
CA SER A 20 -10.93 -13.53 -4.18
C SER A 20 -10.86 -12.06 -4.57
N GLU A 21 -9.67 -11.55 -4.91
CA GLU A 21 -9.43 -10.14 -5.22
C GLU A 21 -9.35 -9.88 -6.73
N GLN A 22 -9.55 -10.90 -7.57
CA GLN A 22 -9.45 -10.73 -9.01
C GLN A 22 -10.60 -9.85 -9.53
N GLY A 23 -10.25 -8.76 -10.22
CA GLY A 23 -11.22 -7.78 -10.72
C GLY A 23 -11.73 -6.80 -9.67
N ASN A 24 -11.20 -6.83 -8.45
CA ASN A 24 -11.49 -5.85 -7.41
C ASN A 24 -10.62 -4.60 -7.63
N ASP A 25 -11.24 -3.42 -7.66
CA ASP A 25 -10.58 -2.11 -7.76
C ASP A 25 -10.34 -1.46 -6.39
N VAL A 26 -10.77 -2.13 -5.31
CA VAL A 26 -10.53 -1.69 -3.94
C VAL A 26 -9.14 -2.11 -3.48
N VAL A 27 -8.32 -1.12 -3.13
CA VAL A 27 -7.02 -1.35 -2.49
C VAL A 27 -7.22 -2.06 -1.15
N PRO A 28 -6.61 -3.25 -0.93
CA PRO A 28 -6.73 -3.96 0.35
C PRO A 28 -6.16 -3.14 1.53
N CYS A 29 -6.83 -3.18 2.69
CA CYS A 29 -6.39 -2.45 3.89
C CYS A 29 -4.92 -2.70 4.28
N ARG A 30 -4.45 -3.94 4.08
CA ARG A 30 -3.06 -4.36 4.27
C ARG A 30 -2.04 -3.46 3.55
N ILE A 31 -2.37 -2.96 2.36
CA ILE A 31 -1.47 -2.07 1.63
C ILE A 31 -1.25 -0.79 2.42
N TYR A 32 -2.31 -0.20 2.98
CA TYR A 32 -2.17 0.99 3.84
C TYR A 32 -1.41 0.71 5.14
N GLU A 33 -1.55 -0.49 5.73
CA GLU A 33 -0.74 -0.92 6.88
C GLU A 33 0.75 -0.99 6.53
N TYR A 34 1.08 -1.57 5.37
CA TYR A 34 2.44 -1.63 4.86
C TYR A 34 3.01 -0.23 4.58
N LEU A 35 2.23 0.64 3.92
CA LEU A 35 2.62 2.01 3.63
C LEU A 35 2.92 2.79 4.93
N SER A 36 2.07 2.62 5.94
CA SER A 36 2.24 3.25 7.26
C SER A 36 3.53 2.82 7.97
N SER A 37 4.04 1.61 7.71
CA SER A 37 5.33 1.16 8.25
C SER A 37 6.53 1.90 7.62
N GLY A 38 6.38 2.39 6.39
CA GLY A 38 7.45 2.96 5.57
C GLY A 38 8.36 1.92 4.91
N LYS A 39 8.09 0.62 5.09
CA LYS A 39 8.93 -0.46 4.59
C LYS A 39 8.73 -0.69 3.09
N PRO A 40 9.76 -1.18 2.36
CA PRO A 40 9.61 -1.58 0.98
C PRO A 40 8.44 -2.55 0.79
N VAL A 41 7.65 -2.33 -0.27
CA VAL A 41 6.48 -3.15 -0.59
C VAL A 41 6.63 -3.70 -2.00
N VAL A 42 6.48 -5.01 -2.16
CA VAL A 42 6.45 -5.68 -3.48
C VAL A 42 5.10 -6.33 -3.66
N SER A 43 4.42 -6.02 -4.76
CA SER A 43 3.11 -6.55 -5.09
C SER A 43 3.13 -7.29 -6.42
N MET A 44 2.59 -8.50 -6.43
CA MET A 44 2.19 -9.14 -7.68
C MET A 44 0.89 -8.49 -8.15
N LEU A 45 0.80 -8.11 -9.42
CA LEU A 45 -0.32 -7.40 -10.01
C LEU A 45 -1.10 -8.31 -10.96
N PHE A 46 -2.43 -8.18 -10.99
CA PHE A 46 -3.22 -8.77 -12.06
C PHE A 46 -2.93 -8.05 -13.39
N PRO A 47 -3.11 -8.71 -14.54
CA PRO A 47 -3.09 -8.03 -15.84
C PRO A 47 -4.03 -6.83 -15.84
N GLU A 48 -3.55 -5.69 -16.36
CA GLU A 48 -4.32 -4.44 -16.50
C GLU A 48 -4.75 -3.79 -15.17
N GLN A 49 -4.29 -4.31 -14.02
CA GLN A 49 -4.58 -3.70 -12.73
C GLN A 49 -3.98 -2.30 -12.64
N VAL A 50 -4.78 -1.34 -12.18
CA VAL A 50 -4.31 0.03 -11.90
C VAL A 50 -3.34 0.02 -10.71
N GLU A 51 -2.17 0.62 -10.91
CA GLU A 51 -1.19 0.82 -9.85
C GLU A 51 -1.51 2.10 -9.08
N HIS A 52 -2.03 1.95 -7.86
CA HIS A 52 -2.41 3.11 -7.03
C HIS A 52 -1.21 3.87 -6.44
N PHE A 53 -0.05 3.21 -6.28
CA PHE A 53 1.15 3.76 -5.62
C PHE A 53 2.45 3.42 -6.37
N PRO A 54 2.55 3.71 -7.68
CA PRO A 54 3.70 3.31 -8.50
C PRO A 54 5.00 4.03 -8.11
N ASP A 55 4.90 5.11 -7.33
CA ASP A 55 6.06 5.84 -6.80
C ASP A 55 6.77 5.11 -5.65
N VAL A 56 6.08 4.19 -4.96
CA VAL A 56 6.60 3.57 -3.72
C VAL A 56 6.35 2.07 -3.57
N VAL A 57 5.50 1.46 -4.39
CA VAL A 57 5.26 0.02 -4.44
C VAL A 57 5.91 -0.56 -5.69
N TYR A 58 6.69 -1.63 -5.51
CA TYR A 58 7.25 -2.38 -6.63
C TYR A 58 6.18 -3.33 -7.19
N GLY A 59 5.60 -2.99 -8.34
CA GLY A 59 4.64 -3.82 -9.07
C GLY A 59 5.31 -4.86 -9.96
N ALA A 60 4.95 -6.13 -9.82
CA ALA A 60 5.44 -7.23 -10.63
C ALA A 60 4.31 -7.90 -11.42
N HIS A 61 4.59 -8.31 -12.66
CA HIS A 61 3.65 -9.01 -13.53
C HIS A 61 4.07 -10.46 -13.82
N SER A 62 5.25 -10.89 -13.37
CA SER A 62 5.70 -12.28 -13.43
C SER A 62 6.40 -12.73 -12.13
N PRO A 63 6.46 -14.03 -11.82
CA PRO A 63 7.22 -14.54 -10.68
C PRO A 63 8.71 -14.18 -10.73
N GLU A 64 9.32 -14.17 -11.92
CA GLU A 64 10.72 -13.83 -12.13
C GLU A 64 10.98 -12.35 -11.81
N GLU A 65 10.09 -11.48 -12.29
CA GLU A 65 10.11 -10.06 -11.99
C GLU A 65 9.88 -9.82 -10.49
N PHE A 66 8.91 -10.51 -9.88
CA PHE A 66 8.64 -10.41 -8.46
C PHE A 66 9.88 -10.75 -7.62
N ALA A 67 10.59 -11.83 -7.95
CA ALA A 67 11.83 -12.20 -7.28
C ALA A 67 12.94 -11.17 -7.47
N ALA A 68 13.07 -10.58 -8.66
CA ALA A 68 14.02 -9.51 -8.94
C ALA A 68 13.70 -8.23 -8.14
N LEU A 69 12.42 -7.85 -8.08
CA LEU A 69 11.96 -6.68 -7.33
C LEU A 69 12.11 -6.88 -5.82
N CYS A 70 11.92 -8.09 -5.29
CA CYS A 70 12.25 -8.40 -3.89
C CYS A 70 13.73 -8.12 -3.56
N ARG A 71 14.66 -8.52 -4.44
CA ARG A 71 16.09 -8.20 -4.26
C ARG A 71 16.36 -6.71 -4.31
N ARG A 72 15.70 -5.99 -5.24
CA ARG A 72 15.81 -4.53 -5.33
C ARG A 72 15.26 -3.84 -4.08
N ALA A 73 14.12 -4.28 -3.57
CA ALA A 73 13.49 -3.77 -2.36
C ALA A 73 14.37 -3.98 -1.12
N LEU A 74 15.03 -5.13 -1.00
CA LEU A 74 16.01 -5.40 0.07
C LEU A 74 17.24 -4.49 0.02
N ALA A 75 17.61 -4.02 -1.17
CA ALA A 75 18.73 -3.11 -1.38
C ALA A 75 18.30 -1.63 -1.39
N GLU A 76 17.03 -1.32 -1.13
CA GLU A 76 16.53 0.05 -1.09
C GLU A 76 17.20 0.83 0.05
N THR A 77 17.71 2.02 -0.28
CA THR A 77 18.39 2.90 0.67
C THR A 77 17.86 4.32 0.57
N GLY A 78 18.13 5.12 1.60
CA GLY A 78 17.63 6.49 1.72
C GLY A 78 16.21 6.56 2.29
N ASP A 79 15.80 7.78 2.66
CA ASP A 79 14.54 8.00 3.37
C ASP A 79 13.39 8.50 2.48
N TRP A 80 13.65 8.84 1.20
CA TRP A 80 12.63 9.41 0.33
C TRP A 80 11.42 8.48 0.15
N ALA A 81 11.65 7.24 -0.33
CA ALA A 81 10.57 6.28 -0.58
C ALA A 81 9.85 5.90 0.73
N LYS A 82 10.62 5.71 1.81
CA LYS A 82 10.10 5.43 3.15
C LYS A 82 9.17 6.52 3.66
N ASN A 83 9.57 7.79 3.56
CA ASN A 83 8.74 8.92 3.98
C ASN A 83 7.51 9.05 3.08
N ARG A 84 7.68 8.88 1.77
CA ARG A 84 6.58 8.90 0.81
C ARG A 84 5.53 7.82 1.07
N ARG A 85 5.94 6.61 1.45
CA ARG A 85 5.02 5.54 1.90
C ARG A 85 4.23 5.97 3.13
N ARG A 86 4.88 6.56 4.13
CA ARG A 86 4.22 7.02 5.35
C ARG A 86 3.24 8.16 5.09
N GLU A 87 3.56 9.06 4.16
CA GLU A 87 2.64 10.11 3.70
C GLU A 87 1.38 9.51 3.06
N HIS A 88 1.53 8.54 2.16
CA HIS A 88 0.38 7.83 1.56
C HIS A 88 -0.47 7.13 2.63
N GLY A 89 0.17 6.46 3.59
CA GLY A 89 -0.51 5.82 4.72
C GLY A 89 -1.28 6.83 5.59
N ALA A 90 -0.67 7.96 5.92
CA ALA A 90 -1.29 9.03 6.70
C ALA A 90 -2.46 9.68 5.96
N ALA A 91 -2.34 9.90 4.65
CA ALA A 91 -3.42 10.43 3.82
C ALA A 91 -4.64 9.50 3.75
N ALA A 92 -4.45 8.20 3.99
CA ALA A 92 -5.52 7.21 4.03
C ALA A 92 -6.13 7.02 5.42
N ALA A 93 -5.73 7.80 6.43
CA ALA A 93 -6.24 7.66 7.80
C ALA A 93 -7.77 7.81 7.88
N TRP A 94 -8.40 7.02 8.76
CA TRP A 94 -9.85 7.06 8.96
C TRP A 94 -10.38 8.44 9.36
N SER A 95 -9.62 9.20 10.14
CA SER A 95 -9.96 10.58 10.48
C SER A 95 -10.07 11.45 9.23
N ALA A 96 -9.07 11.40 8.34
CA ALA A 96 -9.09 12.16 7.09
C ALA A 96 -10.26 11.76 6.18
N ARG A 97 -10.58 10.46 6.11
CA ARG A 97 -11.75 9.96 5.36
C ARG A 97 -13.07 10.39 5.97
N ALA A 98 -13.20 10.37 7.29
CA ALA A 98 -14.38 10.82 7.99
C ALA A 98 -14.62 12.33 7.82
N ASP A 99 -13.55 13.13 7.85
CA ASP A 99 -13.61 14.57 7.59
C ASP A 99 -14.06 14.84 6.15
N GLU A 100 -13.54 14.06 5.19
CA GLU A 100 -13.94 14.13 3.78
C GLU A 100 -15.44 13.84 3.59
N VAL A 101 -15.96 12.77 4.21
CA VAL A 101 -17.37 12.41 4.15
C VAL A 101 -18.24 13.49 4.82
N THR A 102 -17.84 13.97 5.99
CA THR A 102 -18.54 15.05 6.71
C THR A 102 -18.66 16.30 5.85
N ARG A 103 -17.56 16.70 5.18
CA ARG A 103 -17.54 17.83 4.26
C ARG A 103 -18.49 17.62 3.09
N ILE A 104 -18.49 16.44 2.46
CA ILE A 104 -19.39 16.13 1.34
C ILE A 104 -20.85 16.25 1.78
N LEU A 105 -21.22 15.60 2.89
CA LEU A 105 -22.60 15.62 3.40
C LEU A 105 -23.05 17.05 3.74
N GLY A 106 -22.18 17.84 4.36
CA GLY A 106 -22.42 19.26 4.64
C GLY A 106 -22.63 20.10 3.37
N THR A 107 -21.84 19.87 2.31
CA THR A 107 -22.01 20.59 1.02
C THR A 107 -23.30 20.21 0.28
N THR A 108 -23.81 19.00 0.49
CA THR A 108 -25.06 18.53 -0.14
C THR A 108 -26.32 18.82 0.67
N GLY A 109 -26.20 19.45 1.84
CA GLY A 109 -27.35 19.78 2.71
C GLY A 109 -27.97 18.56 3.42
N LEU A 110 -27.19 17.49 3.62
CA LEU A 110 -27.61 16.26 4.31
C LEU A 110 -27.19 16.26 5.80
N TYR A 111 -27.04 17.46 6.38
CA TYR A 111 -26.64 17.71 7.78
C TYR A 111 -27.47 18.85 8.38
#